data_AF-A0A562KHX3-F1
#
_entry.id   AF-A0A562KHX3-F1
#
_cell.length_a   1.000
_cell.length_b   1.000
_cell.length_c   1.000
_cell.angle_alpha   90.00
_cell.angle_beta   90.00
_cell.angle_gamma   90.00
#
_symmetry.space_group_name_H-M   'P 1'
#
loop_
_entity.id
_entity.type
_entity.pdbx_description
1 polymer ?
#
loop_
_entity_poly.entity_id
_entity_poly.type
_entity_poly.pdbx_seq_one_letter_code
_entity_poly.pdbx_strand_id
1 'polypeptide(L)'
;MLKVVAGLMSMGALFAASPALAQHREIGNDMDLCAASAKGPAVLVDVRGFAASTGSVRLQSYPATRGAWLAKGAWLNRIETAARPNNGAMRFCMPVPEPGKYGIAVRHDRDGNGKTDISRDGGGFSNNPGISIFNLGKPSVDKVAFHVGPGVTRITINLKYM
;
A
#
# COMPACT_ATOMS: atom_id res chain seq x y z
N MET A 1 5.42 -29.96 -69.26
CA MET A 1 4.47 -29.05 -68.60
C MET A 1 4.09 -29.64 -67.25
N LEU A 2 4.63 -29.12 -66.13
CA LEU A 2 3.98 -29.20 -64.82
C LEU A 2 4.63 -28.16 -63.90
N LYS A 3 3.81 -27.21 -63.44
CA LYS A 3 4.14 -26.14 -62.51
C LYS A 3 4.28 -26.71 -61.10
N VAL A 4 5.22 -26.22 -60.29
CA VAL A 4 5.10 -26.24 -58.82
C VAL A 4 5.47 -24.87 -58.28
N VAL A 5 4.65 -24.43 -57.35
CA VAL A 5 4.36 -23.05 -56.94
C VAL A 5 5.21 -22.66 -55.75
N ALA A 6 5.62 -21.40 -55.73
CA ALA A 6 6.30 -20.73 -54.61
C ALA A 6 5.38 -20.63 -53.38
N GLY A 7 5.95 -20.81 -52.19
CA GLY A 7 5.28 -20.51 -50.93
C GLY A 7 6.29 -20.04 -49.89
N LEU A 8 6.52 -18.73 -49.81
CA LEU A 8 7.17 -18.11 -48.66
C LEU A 8 6.16 -18.07 -47.50
N MET A 9 6.39 -18.85 -46.44
CA MET A 9 5.68 -18.67 -45.17
C MET A 9 6.29 -17.51 -44.41
N SER A 10 5.54 -16.41 -44.29
CA SER A 10 5.84 -15.29 -43.40
C SER A 10 5.46 -15.67 -41.97
N MET A 11 6.46 -15.90 -41.12
CA MET A 11 6.25 -16.20 -39.70
C MET A 11 5.95 -14.89 -38.94
N GLY A 12 4.67 -14.57 -38.74
CA GLY A 12 4.25 -13.44 -37.93
C GLY A 12 4.45 -13.73 -36.44
N ALA A 13 5.38 -13.03 -35.78
CA ALA A 13 5.56 -13.10 -34.34
C ALA A 13 4.42 -12.35 -33.63
N LEU A 14 3.49 -13.09 -33.02
CA LEU A 14 2.50 -12.55 -32.11
C LEU A 14 3.19 -12.17 -30.79
N PHE A 15 3.45 -10.87 -30.59
CA PHE A 15 3.80 -10.35 -29.27
C PHE A 15 2.54 -10.37 -28.40
N ALA A 16 2.37 -11.44 -27.61
CA ALA A 16 1.38 -11.46 -26.55
C ALA A 16 1.79 -10.45 -25.47
N ALA A 17 1.09 -9.31 -25.40
CA ALA A 17 1.20 -8.40 -24.27
C ALA A 17 0.59 -9.11 -23.04
N SER A 18 1.42 -9.75 -22.23
CA SER A 18 0.99 -10.26 -20.93
C SER A 18 0.54 -9.08 -20.08
N PRO A 19 -0.67 -9.12 -19.48
CA PRO A 19 -1.06 -8.09 -18.52
C PRO A 19 -0.05 -8.11 -17.37
N ALA A 20 0.53 -6.95 -17.07
CA ALA A 20 1.36 -6.78 -15.89
C ALA A 20 0.49 -7.13 -14.67
N LEU A 21 0.66 -8.35 -14.15
CA LEU A 21 0.17 -8.70 -12.83
C LEU A 21 0.67 -7.61 -11.89
N ALA A 22 -0.24 -6.85 -11.29
CA ALA A 22 0.12 -5.90 -10.24
C ALA A 22 1.03 -6.65 -9.27
N GLN A 23 2.31 -6.29 -9.24
CA GLN A 23 3.29 -6.99 -8.40
C GLN A 23 3.05 -6.50 -6.98
N HIS A 24 2.29 -7.29 -6.24
CA HIS A 24 2.07 -7.10 -4.82
C HIS A 24 3.38 -7.41 -4.10
N ARG A 25 4.05 -6.39 -3.58
CA ARG A 25 5.36 -6.59 -2.94
C ARG A 25 5.27 -6.40 -1.44
N GLU A 26 5.49 -7.50 -0.72
CA GLU A 26 5.85 -7.40 0.69
C GLU A 26 7.31 -6.97 0.78
N ILE A 27 7.55 -5.89 1.54
CA ILE A 27 8.84 -5.25 1.66
C ILE A 27 9.15 -5.01 3.14
N GLY A 28 10.43 -5.00 3.49
CA GLY A 28 10.88 -4.52 4.78
C GLY A 28 10.67 -3.01 4.93
N ASN A 29 10.68 -2.53 6.17
CA ASN A 29 10.72 -1.09 6.43
C ASN A 29 12.14 -0.56 6.18
N ASP A 30 12.42 -0.11 4.96
CA ASP A 30 13.70 0.47 4.56
C ASP A 30 13.61 2.01 4.56
N MET A 31 14.22 2.63 5.56
CA MET A 31 14.18 4.08 5.74
C MET A 31 15.03 4.86 4.73
N ASP A 32 15.99 4.21 4.06
CA ASP A 32 16.88 4.86 3.10
C ASP A 32 16.13 5.27 1.82
N LEU A 33 15.03 4.57 1.51
CA LEU A 33 14.10 4.91 0.43
C LEU A 33 13.39 6.26 0.66
N CYS A 34 13.41 6.80 1.88
CA CYS A 34 12.86 8.10 2.24
C CYS A 34 13.94 9.09 2.72
N ALA A 35 15.22 8.77 2.55
CA ALA A 35 16.32 9.67 2.87
C ALA A 35 16.36 10.87 1.91
N ALA A 36 17.20 11.87 2.23
CA ALA A 36 17.40 13.04 1.37
C ALA A 36 17.89 12.67 -0.04
N SER A 37 18.53 11.52 -0.20
CA SER A 37 19.04 10.96 -1.46
C SER A 37 18.04 10.05 -2.19
N ALA A 38 16.77 10.00 -1.76
CA ALA A 38 15.75 9.15 -2.37
C ALA A 38 15.61 9.45 -3.88
N LYS A 39 15.62 8.39 -4.71
CA LYS A 39 15.63 8.48 -6.17
C LYS A 39 14.24 8.32 -6.81
N GLY A 40 13.18 8.33 -6.00
CA GLY A 40 11.83 8.10 -6.48
C GLY A 40 10.77 8.51 -5.48
N PRO A 41 9.49 8.42 -5.88
CA PRO A 41 8.38 8.83 -5.05
C PRO A 41 8.21 7.84 -3.90
N ALA A 42 8.18 8.38 -2.68
CA ALA A 42 8.00 7.59 -1.48
C ALA A 42 7.21 8.38 -0.45
N VAL A 43 6.60 7.66 0.50
CA VAL A 43 5.83 8.26 1.58
C VAL A 43 6.47 7.92 2.91
N LEU A 44 6.98 8.94 3.59
CA LEU A 44 7.42 8.82 4.97
C LEU A 44 6.21 8.93 5.88
N VAL A 45 5.80 7.80 6.45
CA VAL A 45 4.61 7.68 7.29
C VAL A 45 5.03 7.67 8.77
N ASP A 46 4.57 8.65 9.52
CA ASP A 46 4.64 8.65 10.98
C ASP A 46 3.33 8.09 11.55
N VAL A 47 3.36 6.84 12.02
CA VAL A 47 2.20 6.17 12.62
C VAL A 47 2.21 6.41 14.12
N ARG A 48 1.10 6.90 14.67
CA ARG A 48 0.98 7.27 16.08
C ARG A 48 -0.24 6.66 16.74
N GLY A 49 -0.24 6.68 18.07
CA GLY A 49 -1.40 6.31 18.88
C GLY A 49 -1.50 4.80 19.13
N PHE A 50 -0.37 4.07 19.08
CA PHE A 50 -0.34 2.65 19.44
C PHE A 50 -0.86 2.44 20.87
N ALA A 51 -1.87 1.59 21.01
CA ALA A 51 -2.43 1.25 22.33
C ALA A 51 -1.53 0.29 23.14
N ALA A 52 -0.64 -0.44 22.47
CA ALA A 52 0.31 -1.37 23.10
C ALA A 52 1.56 -1.54 22.23
N SER A 53 2.66 -1.97 22.85
CA SER A 53 3.92 -2.33 22.18
C SER A 53 4.01 -3.83 21.91
N THR A 54 2.88 -4.45 21.56
CA THR A 54 2.74 -5.90 21.34
C THR A 54 2.07 -6.17 20.00
N GLY A 55 2.27 -7.37 19.48
CA GLY A 55 1.67 -7.77 18.21
C GLY A 55 2.40 -7.19 17.00
N SER A 56 1.66 -6.96 15.91
CA SER A 56 2.23 -6.51 14.64
C SER A 56 1.55 -5.26 14.09
N VAL A 57 2.28 -4.53 13.25
CA VAL A 57 1.77 -3.41 12.50
C VAL A 57 1.96 -3.66 11.01
N ARG A 58 0.87 -3.49 10.26
CA ARG A 58 0.83 -3.65 8.80
C ARG A 58 0.47 -2.33 8.15
N LEU A 59 1.27 -1.88 7.20
CA LEU A 59 0.98 -0.76 6.32
C LEU A 59 0.79 -1.26 4.91
N GLN A 60 -0.21 -0.74 4.20
CA GLN A 60 -0.46 -1.06 2.80
C GLN A 60 -0.74 0.22 2.02
N SER A 61 -0.09 0.38 0.87
CA SER A 61 -0.40 1.43 -0.09
C SER A 61 -1.35 0.91 -1.17
N TYR A 62 -2.23 1.78 -1.65
CA TYR A 62 -3.22 1.50 -2.69
C TYR A 62 -3.29 2.66 -3.68
N PRO A 63 -3.54 2.40 -4.97
CA PRO A 63 -4.01 3.44 -5.87
C PRO A 63 -5.29 4.05 -5.30
N ALA A 64 -5.43 5.38 -5.35
CA ALA A 64 -6.62 6.06 -4.86
C ALA A 64 -7.79 5.98 -5.86
N THR A 65 -8.24 4.76 -6.17
CA THR A 65 -9.42 4.49 -7.00
C THR A 65 -10.44 3.68 -6.21
N ARG A 66 -11.73 3.81 -6.54
CA ARG A 66 -12.79 3.05 -5.85
C ARG A 66 -12.64 1.53 -6.02
N GLY A 67 -12.12 1.08 -7.16
CA GLY A 67 -11.94 -0.35 -7.46
C GLY A 67 -10.73 -0.96 -6.74
N ALA A 68 -9.71 -0.16 -6.38
CA ALA A 68 -8.52 -0.66 -5.73
C ALA A 68 -8.54 -0.46 -4.21
N TRP A 69 -9.17 0.60 -3.71
CA TRP A 69 -9.14 0.96 -2.30
C TRP A 69 -9.65 -0.18 -1.40
N LEU A 70 -8.76 -0.72 -0.56
CA LEU A 70 -9.00 -1.85 0.35
C LEU A 70 -9.50 -3.14 -0.33
N ALA A 71 -9.49 -3.21 -1.66
CA ALA A 71 -9.80 -4.43 -2.36
C ALA A 71 -8.72 -5.48 -2.12
N LYS A 72 -9.15 -6.74 -1.96
CA LYS A 72 -8.25 -7.87 -1.73
C LYS A 72 -7.32 -7.99 -2.94
N GLY A 73 -6.01 -7.94 -2.70
CA GLY A 73 -5.03 -8.00 -3.79
C GLY A 73 -5.11 -6.79 -4.73
N ALA A 74 -5.30 -5.60 -4.19
CA ALA A 74 -5.14 -4.34 -4.92
C ALA A 74 -4.12 -3.39 -4.28
N TRP A 75 -3.42 -3.87 -3.23
CA TRP A 75 -2.36 -3.12 -2.58
C TRP A 75 -1.07 -3.21 -3.41
N LEU A 76 -0.26 -2.15 -3.40
CA LEU A 76 0.98 -2.07 -4.17
C LEU A 76 2.15 -2.62 -3.34
N ASN A 77 2.42 -1.97 -2.22
CA ASN A 77 3.44 -2.37 -1.27
C ASN A 77 2.81 -2.65 0.10
N ARG A 78 3.34 -3.65 0.79
CA ARG A 78 3.01 -4.00 2.18
C ARG A 78 4.27 -3.99 3.01
N ILE A 79 4.20 -3.35 4.17
CA ILE A 79 5.20 -3.48 5.24
C ILE A 79 4.50 -4.12 6.43
N GLU A 80 5.08 -5.17 6.99
CA GLU A 80 4.60 -5.81 8.21
C GLU A 80 5.77 -6.05 9.16
N THR A 81 5.65 -5.60 10.40
CA THR A 81 6.70 -5.72 11.41
C THR A 81 6.13 -5.76 12.82
N ALA A 82 6.95 -6.11 13.81
CA ALA A 82 6.55 -6.09 15.21
C ALA A 82 6.20 -4.66 15.67
N ALA A 83 5.10 -4.50 16.39
CA ALA A 83 4.70 -3.21 16.94
C ALA A 83 5.62 -2.83 18.11
N ARG A 84 6.57 -1.93 17.85
CA ARG A 84 7.57 -1.44 18.82
C ARG A 84 7.62 0.09 18.79
N PRO A 85 6.54 0.78 19.20
CA PRO A 85 6.50 2.23 19.19
C PRO A 85 7.54 2.82 20.14
N ASN A 86 8.27 3.83 19.66
CA ASN A 86 9.13 4.69 20.47
C ASN A 86 8.34 5.98 20.72
N ASN A 87 8.14 6.35 21.99
CA ASN A 87 7.33 7.51 22.38
C ASN A 87 5.92 7.51 21.72
N GLY A 88 5.29 6.34 21.63
CA GLY A 88 3.95 6.17 21.07
C GLY A 88 3.86 6.22 19.54
N ALA A 89 5.00 6.22 18.83
CA ALA A 89 5.07 6.33 17.38
C ALA A 89 6.02 5.31 16.73
N MET A 90 5.75 4.98 15.46
CA MET A 90 6.64 4.22 14.58
C MET A 90 6.70 4.90 13.22
N ARG A 91 7.87 4.92 12.61
CA ARG A 91 8.07 5.54 11.30
C ARG A 91 8.32 4.49 10.23
N PHE A 92 7.72 4.71 9.07
CA PHE A 92 7.82 3.82 7.93
C PHE A 92 8.16 4.60 6.67
N CYS A 93 8.92 3.98 5.77
CA CYS A 93 9.04 4.46 4.41
C CYS A 93 8.27 3.56 3.45
N MET A 94 7.25 4.11 2.80
CA MET A 94 6.37 3.43 1.87
C MET A 94 6.65 3.93 0.45
N PRO A 95 7.51 3.24 -0.35
CA PRO A 95 7.70 3.60 -1.75
C PRO A 95 6.40 3.44 -2.54
N VAL A 96 6.22 4.24 -3.58
CA VAL A 96 5.13 4.12 -4.57
C VAL A 96 5.72 4.09 -5.98
N PRO A 97 5.02 3.54 -6.98
CA PRO A 97 5.63 3.35 -8.31
C PRO A 97 5.87 4.66 -9.06
N GLU A 98 5.02 5.67 -8.87
CA GLU A 98 5.07 6.94 -9.62
C GLU A 98 4.41 8.08 -8.81
N PRO A 99 4.60 9.34 -9.20
CA PRO A 99 3.81 10.44 -8.67
C PRO A 99 2.32 10.24 -9.00
N GLY A 100 1.43 10.46 -8.02
CA GLY A 100 0.03 10.12 -8.22
C GLY A 100 -0.82 10.25 -6.96
N LYS A 101 -2.07 9.78 -7.03
CA LYS A 101 -2.97 9.74 -5.88
C LYS A 101 -2.98 8.35 -5.25
N TYR A 102 -2.75 8.30 -3.94
CA TYR A 102 -2.68 7.06 -3.18
C TYR A 102 -3.51 7.15 -1.91
N GLY A 103 -3.86 5.99 -1.37
CA GLY A 103 -4.32 5.83 0.00
C GLY A 103 -3.38 4.89 0.76
N ILE A 104 -3.16 5.15 2.04
CA ILE A 104 -2.42 4.26 2.93
C ILE A 104 -3.35 3.78 4.03
N ALA A 105 -3.37 2.47 4.27
CA ALA A 105 -4.07 1.83 5.37
C ALA A 105 -3.07 1.24 6.34
N VAL A 106 -3.34 1.40 7.63
CA VAL A 106 -2.52 0.88 8.73
C VAL A 106 -3.40 0.03 9.64
N ARG A 107 -2.93 -1.16 9.97
CA ARG A 107 -3.53 -2.05 10.98
C ARG A 107 -2.51 -2.33 12.07
N HIS A 108 -2.94 -2.24 13.32
CA HIS A 108 -2.24 -2.73 14.49
C HIS A 108 -2.95 -3.98 15.02
N ASP A 109 -2.39 -5.14 14.71
CA ASP A 109 -2.83 -6.45 15.18
C ASP A 109 -2.29 -6.65 16.60
N ARG A 110 -3.12 -6.39 17.61
CA ARG A 110 -2.63 -6.23 18.99
C ARG A 110 -2.32 -7.57 19.65
N ASP A 111 -3.06 -8.62 19.31
CA ASP A 111 -2.89 -9.96 19.86
C ASP A 111 -2.06 -10.89 18.94
N GLY A 112 -1.72 -10.42 17.73
CA GLY A 112 -0.81 -11.11 16.82
C GLY A 112 -1.42 -12.34 16.16
N ASN A 113 -2.75 -12.47 16.16
CA ASN A 113 -3.42 -13.67 15.64
C ASN A 113 -3.57 -13.67 14.11
N GLY A 114 -3.22 -12.56 13.43
CA GLY A 114 -3.27 -12.40 11.97
C GLY A 114 -4.67 -12.17 11.39
N LYS A 115 -5.72 -12.19 12.21
CA LYS A 115 -7.13 -12.05 11.84
C LYS A 115 -7.61 -10.66 12.17
N THR A 116 -8.28 -10.00 11.22
CA THR A 116 -8.88 -8.69 11.48
C THR A 116 -9.99 -8.78 12.53
N ASP A 117 -9.76 -8.19 13.69
CA ASP A 117 -10.75 -8.00 14.75
C ASP A 117 -10.89 -6.51 15.05
N ILE A 118 -11.98 -5.91 14.56
CA ILE A 118 -12.22 -4.46 14.68
C ILE A 118 -12.42 -3.98 16.12
N SER A 119 -12.69 -4.88 17.07
CA SER A 119 -12.89 -4.57 18.49
C SER A 119 -11.59 -4.62 19.31
N ARG A 120 -10.53 -5.20 18.74
CA ARG A 120 -9.23 -5.38 19.41
C ARG A 120 -8.10 -4.68 18.68
N ASP A 121 -8.14 -4.73 17.36
CA ASP A 121 -7.14 -4.14 16.48
C ASP A 121 -7.27 -2.63 16.42
N GLY A 122 -6.14 -1.98 16.21
CA GLY A 122 -6.11 -0.57 15.82
C GLY A 122 -6.13 -0.43 14.32
N GLY A 123 -6.77 0.63 13.82
CA GLY A 123 -6.79 0.97 12.41
C GLY A 123 -6.52 2.45 12.19
N GLY A 124 -5.86 2.79 11.09
CA GLY A 124 -5.64 4.17 10.67
C GLY A 124 -5.53 4.29 9.16
N PHE A 125 -5.82 5.48 8.63
CA PHE A 125 -5.73 5.74 7.20
C PHE A 125 -5.06 7.09 6.93
N SER A 126 -4.50 7.25 5.74
CA SER A 126 -4.06 8.55 5.23
C SER A 126 -5.18 9.59 5.32
N ASN A 127 -4.82 10.85 5.56
CA ASN A 127 -5.70 11.98 5.89
C ASN A 127 -6.51 11.87 7.19
N ASN A 128 -6.36 10.79 7.97
CA ASN A 128 -7.03 10.60 9.27
C ASN A 128 -8.55 10.90 9.25
N PRO A 129 -9.32 10.35 8.30
CA PRO A 129 -10.77 10.57 8.30
C PRO A 129 -11.40 9.98 9.57
N GLY A 130 -12.56 10.51 9.95
CA GLY A 130 -13.37 9.90 11.01
C GLY A 130 -13.67 8.43 10.72
N ILE A 131 -13.34 7.56 11.66
CA ILE A 131 -13.63 6.14 11.65
C ILE A 131 -14.78 5.91 12.62
N SER A 132 -15.80 5.15 12.21
CA SER A 132 -16.97 4.87 13.06
C SER A 132 -17.48 3.45 12.83
N ILE A 133 -18.24 2.92 13.78
CA ILE A 133 -18.93 1.63 13.59
C ILE A 133 -19.81 1.65 12.32
N PHE A 134 -20.41 2.79 11.98
CA PHE A 134 -21.27 2.96 10.81
C PHE A 134 -20.54 2.85 9.46
N ASN A 135 -19.22 3.06 9.43
CA ASN A 135 -18.42 2.80 8.22
C ASN A 135 -17.67 1.47 8.29
N LEU A 136 -17.96 0.61 9.28
CA LEU A 136 -17.22 -0.63 9.55
C LEU A 136 -15.70 -0.44 9.60
N GLY A 137 -15.27 0.76 10.02
CA GLY A 137 -13.88 1.14 10.01
C GLY A 137 -13.29 1.50 8.64
N LYS A 138 -14.05 1.51 7.54
CA LYS A 138 -13.55 1.69 6.16
C LYS A 138 -14.04 3.00 5.54
N PRO A 139 -13.23 4.07 5.54
CA PRO A 139 -13.57 5.32 4.87
C PRO A 139 -13.59 5.17 3.33
N SER A 140 -14.33 6.04 2.64
CA SER A 140 -14.30 6.11 1.18
C SER A 140 -12.93 6.59 0.68
N VAL A 141 -12.56 6.18 -0.53
CA VAL A 141 -11.26 6.54 -1.12
C VAL A 141 -11.05 8.05 -1.19
N ASP A 142 -12.10 8.83 -1.47
CA ASP A 142 -12.01 10.29 -1.58
C ASP A 142 -11.60 10.96 -0.25
N LYS A 143 -11.88 10.32 0.89
CA LYS A 143 -11.49 10.84 2.21
C LYS A 143 -10.04 10.54 2.57
N VAL A 144 -9.47 9.46 2.03
CA VAL A 144 -8.10 9.02 2.35
C VAL A 144 -7.08 9.39 1.28
N ALA A 145 -7.54 9.71 0.08
CA ALA A 145 -6.69 9.99 -1.07
C ALA A 145 -5.82 11.21 -0.80
N PHE A 146 -4.51 11.06 -1.01
CA PHE A 146 -3.56 12.16 -0.98
C PHE A 146 -2.64 12.08 -2.20
N HIS A 147 -2.03 13.20 -2.54
CA HIS A 147 -1.12 13.29 -3.67
C HIS A 147 0.32 13.01 -3.21
N VAL A 148 1.03 12.17 -3.95
CA VAL A 148 2.46 11.91 -3.81
C VAL A 148 3.16 12.52 -5.01
N GLY A 149 4.10 13.43 -4.75
CA GLY A 149 4.95 14.02 -5.78
C GLY A 149 6.15 13.13 -6.15
N PRO A 150 7.09 13.61 -6.98
CA PRO A 150 8.26 12.85 -7.42
C PRO A 150 9.30 12.54 -6.33
N GLY A 151 9.20 13.19 -5.17
CA GLY A 151 10.08 12.96 -4.03
C GLY A 151 9.36 12.35 -2.82
N VAL A 152 9.96 12.56 -1.64
CA VAL A 152 9.41 12.05 -0.38
C VAL A 152 8.25 12.92 0.11
N THR A 153 7.06 12.35 0.15
CA THR A 153 5.87 12.96 0.77
C THR A 153 5.79 12.53 2.24
N ARG A 154 5.55 13.46 3.16
CA ARG A 154 5.49 13.15 4.60
C ARG A 154 4.05 13.20 5.08
N ILE A 155 3.59 12.17 5.78
CA ILE A 155 2.25 12.13 6.36
C ILE A 155 2.29 11.57 7.80
N THR A 156 1.26 11.89 8.57
CA THR A 156 1.01 11.28 9.88
C THR A 156 -0.30 10.52 9.85
N ILE A 157 -0.28 9.27 10.33
CA ILE A 157 -1.48 8.44 10.48
C ILE A 157 -1.69 8.14 11.96
N ASN A 158 -2.86 8.47 12.47
CA ASN A 158 -3.25 8.22 13.85
C ASN A 158 -4.10 6.95 13.90
N LEU A 159 -3.64 5.96 14.67
CA LEU A 159 -4.40 4.77 14.97
C LEU A 159 -5.62 5.13 15.82
N LYS A 160 -6.72 4.46 15.54
CA LYS A 160 -7.96 4.48 16.32
C LYS A 160 -8.29 3.05 16.71
N TYR A 161 -8.88 2.91 17.89
CA TYR A 161 -9.35 1.66 18.46
C TYR A 161 -10.83 1.88 18.80
N MET A 162 -11.66 0.87 18.54
CA MET A 162 -13.11 0.89 18.79
C MET A 162 -13.47 -0.01 19.96
#